data_AF-A0A7M2RHM3-F1
#
_entry.id   AF-A0A7M2RHM3-F1
#
_cell.length_a   1.000
_cell.length_b   1.000
_cell.length_c   1.000
_cell.angle_alpha   90.00
_cell.angle_beta   90.00
_cell.angle_gamma   90.00
#
_symmetry.space_group_name_H-M   'P 1'
#
loop_
_entity.id
_entity.type
_entity.pdbx_description
1 polymer ?
#
loop_
_entity_poly.entity_id
_entity_poly.type
_entity_poly.pdbx_seq_one_letter_code
_entity_poly.pdbx_strand_id
1 'polypeptide(L)'
;MEAVRKENDRKKEYLKSYQEAVREEQRIKDEIEQLRLDKMCPSVILDDMPHSHNQTDLSAYAARLDSLMLDLKCKLEDKTELRHEINERINSMHCENQKTLLWLRYIQGMNFAEISVRMHYEYGYVLRMHGRSLRNFPLDEK
;
A
#
# COMPACT_ATOMS: atom_id res chain seq x y z
N MET A 1 -26.87 1.03 -16.60
CA MET A 1 -26.36 0.37 -15.37
C MET A 1 -24.90 -0.05 -15.49
N GLU A 2 -24.43 -0.53 -16.65
CA GLU A 2 -23.06 -1.00 -16.82
C GLU A 2 -22.00 0.11 -16.70
N ALA A 3 -22.24 1.29 -17.30
CA ALA A 3 -21.32 2.43 -17.22
C ALA A 3 -21.05 2.86 -15.77
N VAL A 4 -22.08 2.99 -14.94
CA VAL A 4 -21.95 3.32 -13.51
C VAL A 4 -21.15 2.27 -12.74
N ARG A 5 -21.25 0.99 -13.11
CA ARG A 5 -20.43 -0.06 -12.50
C ARG A 5 -18.97 0.08 -12.89
N LYS A 6 -18.68 0.27 -14.19
CA LYS A 6 -17.32 0.48 -14.70
C LYS A 6 -16.65 1.70 -14.05
N GLU A 7 -17.35 2.82 -13.94
CA GLU A 7 -16.82 4.01 -13.30
C GLU A 7 -16.53 3.79 -11.80
N ASN A 8 -17.45 3.13 -11.09
CA ASN A 8 -17.22 2.77 -9.69
C ASN A 8 -16.01 1.83 -9.53
N ASP A 9 -15.82 0.89 -10.46
CA ASP A 9 -14.68 -0.03 -10.41
C ASP A 9 -13.35 0.71 -10.67
N ARG A 10 -13.31 1.63 -11.64
CA ARG A 10 -12.17 2.57 -11.84
C ARG A 10 -11.86 3.36 -10.56
N LYS A 11 -12.89 3.91 -9.88
CA LYS A 11 -12.71 4.66 -8.62
C LYS A 11 -12.21 3.75 -7.49
N LYS A 12 -12.66 2.49 -7.42
CA LYS A 12 -12.14 1.52 -6.45
C LYS A 12 -10.68 1.20 -6.73
N GLU A 13 -10.30 0.97 -7.98
CA GLU A 13 -8.90 0.71 -8.38
C GLU A 13 -8.00 1.88 -8.00
N TYR A 14 -8.41 3.11 -8.36
CA TYR A 14 -7.71 4.32 -7.97
C TYR A 14 -7.51 4.41 -6.45
N LEU A 15 -8.57 4.20 -5.65
CA LEU A 15 -8.47 4.26 -4.18
C LEU A 15 -7.66 3.09 -3.58
N LYS A 16 -7.68 1.91 -4.21
CA LYS A 16 -6.91 0.72 -3.78
C LYS A 16 -5.42 0.85 -4.07
N SER A 17 -5.02 1.64 -5.06
CA SER A 17 -3.62 1.83 -5.42
C SER A 17 -2.76 2.26 -4.23
N TYR A 18 -3.31 3.03 -3.29
CA TYR A 18 -2.62 3.38 -2.04
C TYR A 18 -2.30 2.16 -1.17
N GLN A 19 -3.23 1.20 -1.04
CA GLN A 19 -2.97 -0.03 -0.28
C GLN A 19 -1.94 -0.92 -0.97
N GLU A 20 -1.90 -0.89 -2.30
CA GLU A 20 -0.87 -1.58 -3.08
C GLU A 20 0.50 -0.94 -2.84
N ALA A 21 0.59 0.39 -2.85
CA ALA A 21 1.80 1.12 -2.51
C ALA A 21 2.29 0.82 -1.08
N VAL A 22 1.38 0.71 -0.10
CA VAL A 22 1.72 0.28 1.28
C VAL A 22 2.30 -1.15 1.29
N ARG A 23 1.73 -2.08 0.52
CA ARG A 23 2.26 -3.46 0.43
C ARG A 23 3.59 -3.51 -0.31
N GLU A 24 3.82 -2.68 -1.33
CA GLU A 24 5.10 -2.57 -2.01
C GLU A 24 6.19 -2.06 -1.09
N GLU A 25 5.93 -0.99 -0.34
CA GLU A 25 6.85 -0.48 0.67
C GLU A 25 7.23 -1.57 1.69
N GLN A 26 6.24 -2.30 2.21
CA GLN A 26 6.50 -3.38 3.17
C GLN A 26 7.36 -4.49 2.55
N ARG A 27 7.08 -4.89 1.31
CA ARG A 27 7.90 -5.90 0.61
C ARG A 27 9.36 -5.48 0.47
N ILE A 28 9.63 -4.22 0.13
CA ILE A 28 11.01 -3.71 0.03
C ILE A 28 11.68 -3.68 1.41
N LYS A 29 10.96 -3.26 2.45
CA LYS A 29 11.46 -3.31 3.84
C LYS A 29 11.82 -4.73 4.26
N ASP A 30 10.93 -5.68 3.99
CA ASP A 30 11.16 -7.10 4.27
C ASP A 30 12.40 -7.61 3.52
N GLU A 31 12.59 -7.23 2.25
CA GLU A 31 13.78 -7.62 1.47
C GLU A 31 15.08 -7.03 2.06
N ILE A 32 15.05 -5.77 2.51
CA ILE A 32 16.19 -5.15 3.20
C ILE A 32 16.50 -5.90 4.50
N GLU A 33 15.49 -6.27 5.28
CA GLU A 33 15.67 -7.03 6.51
C GLU A 33 16.24 -8.42 6.25
N GLN A 34 15.71 -9.14 5.25
CA GLN A 34 16.26 -10.43 4.84
C GLN A 34 17.72 -10.31 4.40
N LEU A 35 18.05 -9.31 3.57
CA LEU A 35 19.42 -9.09 3.11
C LEU A 35 20.38 -8.84 4.29
N ARG A 36 19.92 -8.12 5.32
CA ARG A 36 20.70 -7.90 6.55
C ARG A 36 20.86 -9.17 7.37
N LEU A 37 19.80 -9.99 7.49
CA LEU A 37 19.84 -11.27 8.20
C LEU A 37 20.80 -12.25 7.52
N ASP A 38 20.73 -12.38 6.19
CA ASP A 38 21.62 -13.21 5.39
C ASP A 38 23.10 -12.82 5.60
N LYS A 39 23.36 -11.52 5.78
CA LYS A 39 24.71 -11.01 6.05
C LYS A 39 25.19 -11.34 7.46
N MET A 40 24.31 -11.25 8.47
CA MET A 40 24.65 -11.54 9.87
C MET A 40 24.77 -13.03 10.17
N CYS A 41 23.97 -13.85 9.47
CA CYS A 41 23.90 -15.29 9.63
C CYS A 41 24.09 -15.97 8.27
N PRO A 42 25.31 -15.95 7.69
CA PRO A 42 25.59 -16.73 6.50
C PRO A 42 25.28 -18.19 6.85
N SER A 43 24.33 -18.81 6.14
CA SER A 43 24.01 -20.22 6.35
C SER A 43 25.31 -21.03 6.39
N VAL A 44 25.58 -21.70 7.52
CA VAL A 44 26.75 -22.55 7.69
C VAL A 44 26.61 -23.71 6.70
N ILE A 45 27.23 -23.57 5.52
CA ILE A 45 27.56 -24.72 4.69
C ILE A 45 28.71 -25.40 5.44
N LEU A 46 28.37 -26.46 6.18
CA LEU A 46 29.32 -27.43 6.71
C LEU A 46 29.93 -28.16 5.50
N ASP A 47 30.93 -27.57 4.85
CA ASP A 47 31.82 -28.30 3.98
C ASP A 47 33.27 -27.85 4.15
N ASP A 48 34.13 -28.84 4.29
CA ASP A 48 35.37 -28.85 5.04
C ASP A 48 36.54 -28.36 4.16
N MET A 49 36.53 -27.10 3.70
CA MET A 49 37.62 -26.59 2.84
C MET A 49 37.79 -25.06 2.81
N PRO A 50 38.99 -24.51 3.12
CA PRO A 50 39.24 -23.08 2.96
C PRO A 50 39.73 -22.81 1.53
N HIS A 51 38.87 -22.27 0.67
CA HIS A 51 39.31 -21.58 -0.53
C HIS A 51 39.27 -20.07 -0.31
N SER A 52 40.46 -19.49 -0.32
CA SER A 52 40.74 -18.06 -0.26
C SER A 52 40.30 -17.38 -1.56
N HIS A 53 39.09 -16.79 -1.63
CA HIS A 53 38.75 -15.65 -2.51
C HIS A 53 37.33 -15.05 -2.28
N ASN A 54 37.06 -14.33 -1.16
CA ASN A 54 35.75 -13.67 -0.95
C ASN A 54 35.86 -12.14 -0.73
N GLN A 55 36.66 -11.43 -1.54
CA GLN A 55 36.56 -9.94 -1.58
C GLN A 55 35.32 -9.45 -2.35
N THR A 56 34.64 -10.34 -3.07
CA THR A 56 33.49 -10.05 -3.94
C THR A 56 32.17 -9.88 -3.21
N ASP A 57 32.06 -10.30 -1.94
CA ASP A 57 30.76 -10.35 -1.24
C ASP A 57 30.34 -9.04 -0.57
N LEU A 58 31.29 -8.18 -0.17
CA LEU A 58 30.98 -6.97 0.59
C LEU A 58 30.52 -5.82 -0.30
N SER A 59 31.20 -5.60 -1.44
CA SER A 59 30.83 -4.56 -2.40
C SER A 59 29.50 -4.87 -3.09
N ALA A 60 29.27 -6.14 -3.46
CA ALA A 60 27.99 -6.58 -4.04
C ALA A 60 26.82 -6.45 -3.05
N TYR A 61 27.03 -6.83 -1.78
CA TYR A 61 26.05 -6.61 -0.71
C TYR A 61 25.72 -5.12 -0.54
N ALA A 62 26.74 -4.26 -0.44
CA ALA A 62 26.56 -2.84 -0.25
C ALA A 62 25.79 -2.21 -1.42
N ALA A 63 26.16 -2.54 -2.66
CA ALA A 63 25.46 -2.06 -3.85
C ALA A 63 23.98 -2.48 -3.88
N ARG A 64 23.66 -3.72 -3.50
CA ARG A 64 22.26 -4.18 -3.44
C ARG A 64 21.47 -3.49 -2.34
N LEU A 65 22.07 -3.32 -1.16
CA LEU A 65 21.43 -2.60 -0.05
C LEU A 65 21.14 -1.15 -0.42
N ASP A 66 22.11 -0.46 -1.02
CA ASP A 66 21.97 0.93 -1.46
C ASP A 66 20.87 1.07 -2.51
N SER A 67 20.79 0.14 -3.46
CA SER A 67 19.70 0.09 -4.46
C SER A 67 18.32 -0.03 -3.79
N LEU A 68 18.16 -1.00 -2.89
CA LEU A 68 16.88 -1.20 -2.18
C LEU A 68 16.50 -0.01 -1.29
N MET A 69 17.49 0.63 -0.66
CA MET A 69 17.27 1.85 0.14
C MET A 69 16.83 3.03 -0.73
N LEU A 70 17.41 3.19 -1.93
CA LEU A 70 16.99 4.20 -2.88
C LEU A 70 15.57 3.94 -3.39
N ASP A 71 15.27 2.68 -3.76
CA ASP A 71 13.93 2.28 -4.20
C ASP A 71 12.88 2.52 -3.11
N LEU A 72 13.20 2.16 -1.85
CA LEU A 72 12.34 2.42 -0.71
C LEU A 72 12.06 3.92 -0.55
N LYS A 73 13.09 4.77 -0.70
CA LYS A 73 12.94 6.23 -0.61
C LYS A 73 11.97 6.75 -1.67
N CYS A 74 12.17 6.40 -2.94
CA CYS A 74 11.28 6.81 -4.03
C CYS A 74 9.85 6.32 -3.79
N LYS A 75 9.67 5.06 -3.38
CA LYS A 75 8.34 4.51 -3.06
C LYS A 75 7.66 5.21 -1.89
N LEU A 76 8.41 5.65 -0.88
CA LEU A 76 7.87 6.43 0.23
C LEU A 76 7.37 7.81 -0.22
N GLU A 77 8.11 8.47 -1.10
CA GLU A 77 7.74 9.76 -1.71
C GLU A 77 6.45 9.58 -2.52
N ASP A 78 6.43 8.66 -3.50
CA ASP A 78 5.26 8.36 -4.33
C ASP A 78 4.01 8.02 -3.50
N LYS A 79 4.17 7.14 -2.50
CA LYS A 79 3.08 6.75 -1.60
C LYS A 79 2.55 7.93 -0.79
N THR A 80 3.43 8.83 -0.35
CA THR A 80 3.05 10.00 0.45
C THR A 80 2.26 10.99 -0.40
N GLU A 81 2.71 11.24 -1.62
CA GLU A 81 1.99 12.07 -2.59
C GLU A 81 0.62 11.48 -2.93
N LEU A 82 0.56 10.19 -3.25
CA LEU A 82 -0.69 9.49 -3.54
C LEU A 82 -1.67 9.53 -2.35
N ARG A 83 -1.16 9.33 -1.12
CA ARG A 83 -1.98 9.44 0.09
C ARG A 83 -2.55 10.84 0.25
N HIS A 84 -1.73 11.86 0.05
CA HIS A 84 -2.14 13.26 0.14
C HIS A 84 -3.23 13.56 -0.90
N GLU A 85 -3.00 13.17 -2.15
CA GLU A 85 -3.93 13.35 -3.26
C GLU A 85 -5.30 12.67 -3.01
N ILE A 86 -5.30 11.42 -2.53
CA ILE A 86 -6.53 10.72 -2.18
C ILE A 86 -7.24 11.41 -1.01
N ASN A 87 -6.52 11.80 0.04
CA ASN A 87 -7.12 12.49 1.18
C ASN A 87 -7.77 13.81 0.77
N GLU A 88 -7.11 14.62 -0.06
CA GLU A 88 -7.68 15.87 -0.56
C GLU A 88 -8.98 15.64 -1.33
N ARG A 89 -9.02 14.63 -2.21
CA ARG A 89 -10.24 14.26 -2.94
C ARG A 89 -11.35 13.72 -2.05
N ILE A 90 -11.02 12.96 -1.01
CA ILE A 90 -12.00 12.52 -0.01
C ILE A 90 -12.53 13.75 0.75
N ASN A 91 -11.63 14.64 1.20
CA ASN A 91 -11.97 15.80 2.00
C ASN A 91 -12.82 16.84 1.25
N SER A 92 -12.72 16.89 -0.07
CA SER A 92 -13.54 17.79 -0.91
C SER A 92 -14.98 17.32 -1.12
N MET A 93 -15.33 16.09 -0.76
CA MET A 93 -16.72 15.61 -0.82
C MET A 93 -17.63 16.42 0.12
N HIS A 94 -18.94 16.44 -0.12
CA HIS A 94 -19.85 17.18 0.78
C HIS A 94 -20.31 16.38 2.02
N CYS A 95 -20.46 15.06 1.91
CA CYS A 95 -21.05 14.25 2.97
C CYS A 95 -19.99 13.63 3.89
N GLU A 96 -19.90 14.09 5.14
CA GLU A 96 -18.93 13.61 6.13
C GLU A 96 -18.96 12.09 6.32
N ASN A 97 -20.16 11.48 6.42
CA ASN A 97 -20.26 10.02 6.57
C ASN A 97 -19.66 9.27 5.37
N GLN A 98 -19.76 9.81 4.16
CA GLN A 98 -19.14 9.23 2.97
C GLN A 98 -17.63 9.38 3.00
N LYS A 99 -17.12 10.54 3.46
CA LYS A 99 -15.69 10.77 3.66
C LYS A 99 -15.10 9.76 4.65
N THR A 100 -15.72 9.67 5.83
CA THR A 100 -15.29 8.75 6.89
C THR A 100 -15.29 7.33 6.37
N LEU A 101 -16.34 6.90 5.67
CA LEU A 101 -16.42 5.55 5.13
C LEU A 101 -15.29 5.26 4.13
N LEU A 102 -15.02 6.16 3.18
CA LEU A 102 -13.94 5.97 2.20
C LEU A 102 -12.56 6.00 2.86
N TRP A 103 -12.34 6.90 3.81
CA TRP A 103 -11.10 7.00 4.56
C TRP A 103 -10.82 5.73 5.37
N LEU A 104 -11.81 5.23 6.12
CA LEU A 104 -11.69 3.97 6.85
C LEU A 104 -11.39 2.80 5.91
N ARG A 105 -12.09 2.74 4.76
CA ARG A 105 -11.94 1.63 3.83
C ARG A 105 -10.59 1.60 3.12
N TYR A 106 -10.14 2.75 2.61
CA TYR A 106 -9.01 2.80 1.69
C TYR A 106 -7.73 3.31 2.36
N ILE A 107 -7.82 4.27 3.28
CA ILE A 107 -6.66 4.80 4.00
C ILE A 107 -6.32 3.95 5.22
N GLN A 108 -7.32 3.58 6.05
CA GLN A 108 -7.06 2.70 7.20
C GLN A 108 -7.06 1.21 6.86
N GLY A 109 -7.57 0.81 5.69
CA GLY A 109 -7.58 -0.59 5.27
C GLY A 109 -8.65 -1.47 5.93
N MET A 110 -9.64 -0.88 6.60
CA MET A 110 -10.66 -1.64 7.33
C MET A 110 -11.62 -2.37 6.41
N ASN A 111 -12.05 -3.55 6.82
CA ASN A 111 -13.10 -4.30 6.13
C ASN A 111 -14.50 -3.72 6.45
N PHE A 112 -15.51 -4.09 5.66
CA PHE A 112 -16.85 -3.52 5.83
C PHE A 112 -17.52 -3.90 7.15
N ALA A 113 -17.17 -5.06 7.73
CA ALA A 113 -17.68 -5.47 9.04
C ALA A 113 -17.09 -4.57 10.14
N GLU A 114 -15.78 -4.34 10.13
CA GLU A 114 -15.11 -3.40 11.04
C GLU A 114 -15.68 -1.98 10.92
N ILE A 115 -15.90 -1.51 9.69
CA ILE A 115 -16.51 -0.19 9.44
C ILE A 115 -17.93 -0.13 9.99
N SER A 116 -18.73 -1.20 9.81
CA SER A 116 -20.10 -1.25 10.33
C SER A 116 -20.15 -1.12 11.84
N VAL A 117 -19.24 -1.79 12.55
CA VAL A 117 -19.08 -1.65 14.00
C VAL A 117 -18.60 -0.25 14.37
N ARG A 118 -17.56 0.25 13.69
CA ARG A 118 -16.95 1.56 13.96
C ARG A 118 -17.91 2.73 13.79
N MET A 119 -18.76 2.68 12.77
CA MET A 119 -19.71 3.75 12.43
C MET A 119 -21.10 3.53 13.03
N HIS A 120 -21.31 2.45 13.78
CA HIS A 120 -22.61 2.06 14.35
C HIS A 120 -23.72 1.95 13.29
N TYR A 121 -23.38 1.36 12.14
CA TYR A 121 -24.32 1.13 11.05
C TYR A 121 -24.48 -0.35 10.76
N GLU A 122 -25.63 -0.72 10.22
CA GLU A 122 -25.82 -2.06 9.69
C GLU A 122 -24.89 -2.31 8.49
N TYR A 123 -24.36 -3.53 8.40
CA TYR A 123 -23.47 -3.95 7.32
C TYR A 123 -24.05 -3.66 5.92
N GLY A 124 -25.33 -3.97 5.71
CA GLY A 124 -26.02 -3.70 4.43
C GLY A 124 -26.19 -2.21 4.12
N TYR A 125 -26.25 -1.35 5.14
CA TYR A 125 -26.27 0.10 4.96
C TYR A 125 -24.89 0.63 4.56
N VAL A 126 -23.81 0.13 5.20
CA VAL A 126 -22.42 0.47 4.84
C VAL A 126 -22.13 0.15 3.38
N LEU A 127 -22.52 -1.04 2.88
CA LEU A 127 -22.32 -1.39 1.47
C LEU A 127 -23.07 -0.47 0.49
N ARG A 128 -24.31 -0.10 0.83
CA ARG A 128 -25.09 0.87 0.03
C ARG A 128 -24.45 2.26 0.07
N MET A 129 -24.02 2.70 1.24
CA MET A 129 -23.35 3.98 1.43
C MET A 129 -22.04 4.02 0.66
N HIS A 130 -21.25 2.93 0.66
CA HIS A 130 -20.03 2.82 -0.12
C HIS A 130 -20.30 3.05 -1.61
N GLY A 131 -21.29 2.36 -2.18
CA GLY A 131 -21.67 2.56 -3.59
C GLY A 131 -22.16 3.98 -3.91
N ARG A 132 -22.80 4.67 -2.95
CA ARG A 132 -23.15 6.10 -3.07
C ARG A 132 -21.94 7.01 -2.97
N SER A 133 -21.02 6.69 -2.05
CA SER A 133 -19.79 7.45 -1.82
C SER A 133 -18.90 7.43 -3.06
N LEU A 134 -18.77 6.29 -3.73
CA LEU A 134 -18.03 6.19 -4.99
C LEU A 134 -18.65 7.01 -6.13
N ARG A 135 -19.98 7.06 -6.23
CA ARG A 135 -20.65 7.92 -7.22
C ARG A 135 -20.36 9.39 -6.97
N ASN A 136 -20.32 9.79 -5.71
CA ASN A 136 -20.05 11.17 -5.30
C ASN A 136 -18.55 11.50 -5.20
N PHE A 137 -17.67 10.52 -5.39
CA PHE A 137 -16.23 10.73 -5.27
C PHE A 137 -15.71 11.49 -6.49
N PRO A 138 -15.01 12.62 -6.29
CA PRO A 138 -14.50 13.45 -7.38
C PRO A 138 -13.24 12.81 -7.96
N LEU A 139 -13.43 12.09 -9.06
CA LEU A 139 -12.34 11.59 -9.89
C LEU A 139 -12.70 11.94 -11.33
N ASP A 140 -11.98 12.91 -11.89
CA ASP A 140 -12.28 13.40 -13.23
C ASP A 140 -12.16 12.26 -14.27
N GLU A 141 -13.12 12.20 -15.18
CA GLU A 141 -12.98 11.41 -16.40
C GLU A 141 -11.96 12.12 -17.29
N LYS A 142 -10.68 11.75 -17.15
CA LYS A 142 -9.81 11.70 -18.33
C LYS A 142 -10.35 10.68 -19.31
#